data_AF-A0A1J3J7K3-F1
#
_entry.id   AF-A0A1J3J7K3-F1
#
_cell.length_a   1.000
_cell.length_b   1.000
_cell.length_c   1.000
_cell.angle_alpha   90.00
_cell.angle_beta   90.00
_cell.angle_gamma   90.00
#
_symmetry.space_group_name_H-M   'P 1'
#
loop_
_entity.id
_entity.type
_entity.pdbx_description
1 polymer ?
#
loop_
_entity_poly.entity_id
_entity_poly.type
_entity_poly.pdbx_seq_one_letter_code
_entity_poly.pdbx_strand_id
1 'polypeptide(L)'
;AMNRPEWKHALYGCISATLYGAVAPFYSYASGSMVSVYFLTNHDDLKEKTRIYVLSFLGLAIFSFLVNIIQHYNFSYMGEHLTKRIREKMLSKILTFEVSWFDEDENSSGAICSR
;
A
#
# COMPACT_ATOMS: atom_id res chain seq x y z
N ALA A 1 0.31 -19.74 12.41
CA ALA A 1 0.01 -18.44 11.76
C ALA A 1 0.77 -18.34 10.44
N MET A 2 0.04 -18.46 9.32
CA MET A 2 0.59 -18.67 7.97
C MET A 2 1.39 -17.48 7.40
N ASN A 3 1.21 -16.29 7.98
CA ASN A 3 1.88 -15.05 7.60
C ASN A 3 3.17 -14.74 8.40
N ARG A 4 3.60 -15.63 9.30
CA ARG A 4 4.79 -15.41 10.15
C ARG A 4 6.09 -15.07 9.40
N PRO A 5 6.38 -15.65 8.21
CA PRO A 5 7.63 -15.34 7.51
C PRO A 5 7.68 -13.93 6.91
N GLU A 6 6.53 -13.31 6.65
CA GLU A 6 6.44 -12.05 5.89
C GLU A 6 6.03 -10.86 6.74
N TRP A 7 5.95 -11.04 8.05
CA TRP A 7 5.51 -10.01 8.98
C TRP A 7 6.34 -8.72 8.89
N LYS A 8 7.62 -8.83 8.51
CA LYS A 8 8.48 -7.67 8.25
C LYS A 8 8.00 -6.83 7.06
N HIS A 9 7.65 -7.46 5.93
CA HIS A 9 7.12 -6.75 4.76
C HIS A 9 5.73 -6.15 5.04
N ALA A 10 4.90 -6.88 5.78
CA ALA A 10 3.62 -6.35 6.26
C ALA A 10 3.82 -5.10 7.16
N LEU A 11 4.79 -5.14 8.07
CA LEU A 11 5.11 -4.01 8.95
C LEU A 11 5.61 -2.79 8.15
N TYR A 12 6.55 -2.98 7.21
CA TYR A 12 7.00 -1.91 6.32
C TYR A 12 5.85 -1.33 5.48
N GLY A 13 4.97 -2.20 4.96
CA GLY A 13 3.73 -1.79 4.29
C GLY A 13 2.83 -0.92 5.16
N CYS A 14 2.55 -1.34 6.39
CA CYS A 14 1.72 -0.58 7.34
C CYS A 14 2.34 0.78 7.73
N ILE A 15 3.66 0.83 7.94
CA ILE A 15 4.36 2.09 8.23
C ILE A 15 4.24 3.03 7.05
N SER A 16 4.48 2.55 5.82
CA SER A 16 4.34 3.37 4.61
C SER A 16 2.90 3.84 4.38
N ALA A 17 1.90 3.00 4.64
CA ALA A 17 0.49 3.38 4.55
C ALA A 17 0.09 4.47 5.55
N THR A 18 0.61 4.40 6.77
CA THR A 18 0.39 5.44 7.79
C THR A 18 1.02 6.77 7.37
N LEU A 19 2.25 6.73 6.86
CA LEU A 19 2.95 7.92 6.35
C LEU A 19 2.21 8.55 5.16
N TYR A 20 1.74 7.73 4.22
CA TYR A 20 0.94 8.21 3.08
C TYR A 20 -0.39 8.83 3.54
N GLY A 21 -1.07 8.22 4.52
CA GLY A 21 -2.29 8.76 5.10
C GLY A 21 -2.09 10.13 5.77
N ALA A 22 -0.92 10.38 6.37
CA ALA A 22 -0.57 11.67 6.96
C ALA A 22 -0.30 12.79 5.93
N VAL A 23 -0.10 12.46 4.65
CA VAL A 23 0.09 13.46 3.59
C VAL A 23 -1.18 14.30 3.38
N ALA A 24 -2.37 13.70 3.49
CA ALA A 24 -3.65 14.41 3.30
C ALA A 24 -3.87 15.56 4.29
N PRO A 25 -3.77 15.40 5.62
CA PRO A 25 -3.91 16.50 6.56
C PRO A 25 -2.79 17.54 6.42
N PHE A 26 -1.56 17.12 6.11
CA PHE A 26 -0.46 18.06 5.88
C PHE A 26 -0.70 18.93 4.64
N TYR A 27 -1.17 18.32 3.54
CA TYR A 27 -1.54 19.03 2.33
C TYR A 27 -2.66 20.04 2.58
N SER A 28 -3.72 19.64 3.30
CA SER A 28 -4.81 20.54 3.69
C SER A 28 -4.30 21.72 4.52
N TYR A 29 -3.44 21.48 5.51
CA TYR A 29 -2.85 22.54 6.34
C TYR A 29 -1.96 23.50 5.53
N ALA A 30 -1.10 22.96 4.66
CA ALA A 30 -0.22 23.77 3.81
C ALA A 30 -1.02 24.64 2.83
N SER A 31 -2.09 24.08 2.24
CA SER A 31 -2.95 24.82 1.31
C SER A 31 -3.72 25.95 2.00
N GLY A 32 -4.26 25.71 3.20
CA GLY A 32 -4.91 26.74 4.01
C GLY A 32 -3.94 27.85 4.43
N SER A 33 -2.73 27.49 4.86
CA SER A 33 -1.69 28.46 5.22
C SER A 33 -1.25 29.33 4.03
N MET A 34 -1.17 28.74 2.83
CA MET A 34 -0.83 29.47 1.62
C MET A 34 -1.88 30.54 1.29
N VAL A 35 -3.17 30.22 1.44
CA VAL A 35 -4.27 31.19 1.27
C VAL A 35 -4.14 32.35 2.26
N SER A 36 -3.81 32.10 3.53
CA SER A 36 -3.58 33.15 4.52
C SER A 36 -2.41 34.07 4.16
N VAL A 37 -1.34 33.52 3.56
CA VAL A 37 -0.16 34.30 3.16
C VAL A 37 -0.49 35.28 2.04
N TYR A 38 -1.36 34.92 1.10
CA TYR A 38 -1.80 35.81 0.01
C TYR A 38 -2.53 37.08 0.50
N PHE A 39 -3.01 37.12 1.74
CA PHE A 39 -3.63 38.31 2.33
C PHE A 39 -2.62 39.29 2.96
N LEU A 40 -1.32 38.99 3.00
CA LEU A 40 -0.30 39.94 3.47
C LEU A 40 -0.05 41.04 2.42
N THR A 41 0.02 42.30 2.87
CA THR A 41 0.14 43.48 2.00
C THR A 41 1.58 43.72 1.48
N ASN A 42 2.61 43.13 2.11
CA ASN A 42 4.01 43.33 1.76
C ASN A 42 4.46 42.41 0.59
N HIS A 43 4.85 43.01 -0.54
CA HIS A 43 5.24 42.30 -1.77
C HIS A 43 6.51 41.44 -1.64
N ASP A 44 7.52 41.90 -0.89
CA ASP A 44 8.77 41.14 -0.74
C ASP A 44 8.59 39.92 0.17
N ASP A 45 7.88 40.10 1.29
CA ASP A 45 7.55 39.01 2.22
C ASP A 45 6.68 37.93 1.55
N LEU A 46 5.74 38.33 0.69
CA LEU A 46 4.90 37.43 -0.09
C LEU A 46 5.73 36.49 -0.97
N LYS A 47 6.73 37.03 -1.67
CA LYS A 47 7.54 36.29 -2.64
C LYS A 47 8.43 35.26 -1.94
N GLU A 48 9.01 35.65 -0.80
CA GLU A 48 9.83 34.75 0.01
C GLU A 48 9.01 33.63 0.64
N LYS A 49 7.87 33.95 1.26
CA LYS A 49 6.99 32.95 1.88
C LYS A 49 6.43 31.98 0.84
N THR A 50 5.94 32.49 -0.28
CA THR A 50 5.43 31.66 -1.38
C THR A 50 6.49 30.67 -1.88
N ARG A 51 7.75 31.11 -2.03
CA ARG A 51 8.85 30.22 -2.43
C ARG A 51 9.04 29.06 -1.45
N ILE A 52 8.96 29.32 -0.14
CA ILE A 52 9.09 28.29 0.90
C ILE A 52 7.92 27.29 0.82
N TYR A 53 6.67 27.76 0.65
CA TYR A 53 5.51 26.88 0.50
C TYR A 53 5.60 26.02 -0.76
N VAL A 54 5.97 26.60 -1.91
CA VAL A 54 6.13 25.85 -3.16
C VAL A 54 7.22 24.78 -3.05
N LEU A 55 8.36 25.09 -2.44
CA LEU A 55 9.40 24.10 -2.17
C LEU A 55 8.92 22.99 -1.22
N SER A 56 8.10 23.35 -0.23
CA SER A 56 7.49 22.38 0.70
C SER A 56 6.52 21.44 -0.02
N PHE A 57 5.67 21.96 -0.93
CA PHE A 57 4.78 21.15 -1.76
C PHE A 57 5.55 20.21 -2.70
N LEU A 58 6.65 20.69 -3.29
CA LEU A 58 7.51 19.84 -4.11
C LEU A 58 8.14 18.70 -3.29
N GLY A 59 8.63 19.02 -2.09
CA GLY A 59 9.17 18.02 -1.16
C GLY A 59 8.13 16.96 -0.75
N LEU A 60 6.89 17.39 -0.44
CA LEU A 60 5.78 16.48 -0.17
C LEU A 60 5.44 15.59 -1.36
N ALA A 61 5.42 16.14 -2.58
CA ALA A 61 5.09 15.37 -3.77
C ALA A 61 6.10 14.25 -3.99
N ILE A 62 7.40 14.55 -3.87
CA ILE A 62 8.48 13.55 -3.97
C ILE A 62 8.37 12.52 -2.84
N PHE A 63 8.14 12.96 -1.59
CA PHE A 63 7.97 12.07 -0.45
C PHE A 63 6.77 11.12 -0.65
N SER A 64 5.61 11.67 -1.04
CA SER A 64 4.39 10.91 -1.29
C SER A 64 4.60 9.88 -2.40
N PHE A 65 5.27 10.25 -3.49
CA PHE A 65 5.60 9.34 -4.58
C PHE A 65 6.46 8.16 -4.10
N LEU A 66 7.53 8.43 -3.35
CA LEU A 66 8.42 7.38 -2.83
C LEU A 66 7.70 6.44 -1.86
N VAL A 67 6.94 6.99 -0.91
CA VAL A 67 6.18 6.18 0.05
C VAL A 67 5.14 5.32 -0.65
N ASN A 68 4.46 5.85 -1.66
CA ASN A 68 3.43 5.13 -2.40
C ASN A 68 4.03 3.96 -3.20
N ILE A 69 5.18 4.15 -3.86
CA ILE A 69 5.91 3.06 -4.53
C ILE A 69 6.30 1.96 -3.54
N ILE A 70 6.89 2.34 -2.40
CA ILE A 70 7.32 1.38 -1.38
C ILE A 70 6.12 0.60 -0.84
N GLN A 71 5.01 1.27 -0.57
CA GLN A 71 3.78 0.66 -0.10
C GLN A 71 3.26 -0.37 -1.11
N HIS A 72 3.06 0.03 -2.37
CA HIS A 72 2.53 -0.85 -3.41
C HIS A 72 3.46 -2.03 -3.69
N TYR A 73 4.77 -1.80 -3.72
CA TYR A 73 5.75 -2.87 -3.92
C TYR A 73 5.70 -3.90 -2.78
N ASN A 74 5.74 -3.47 -1.52
CA ASN A 74 5.71 -4.38 -0.37
C ASN A 74 4.40 -5.17 -0.30
N PHE A 75 3.25 -4.53 -0.55
CA PHE A 75 1.97 -5.22 -0.56
C PHE A 75 1.83 -6.21 -1.73
N SER A 76 2.32 -5.85 -2.92
CA SER A 76 2.27 -6.74 -4.09
C SER A 76 3.16 -7.96 -3.89
N TYR A 77 4.40 -7.74 -3.43
CA TYR A 77 5.34 -8.82 -3.12
C TYR A 77 4.79 -9.78 -2.06
N MET A 78 4.26 -9.21 -0.96
CA MET A 78 3.64 -10.01 0.11
C MET A 78 2.41 -10.79 -0.40
N GLY A 79 1.57 -10.16 -1.21
CA GLY A 79 0.38 -10.78 -1.79
C GLY A 79 0.71 -11.96 -2.71
N GLU A 80 1.73 -11.81 -3.55
CA GLU A 80 2.18 -12.86 -4.47
C GLU A 80 2.75 -14.05 -3.69
N HIS A 81 3.65 -13.79 -2.73
CA HIS A 81 4.31 -14.85 -1.98
C HIS A 81 3.35 -15.61 -1.05
N LEU A 82 2.40 -14.89 -0.42
CA LEU A 82 1.33 -15.51 0.36
C LEU A 82 0.43 -16.37 -0.53
N THR A 83 -0.01 -15.86 -1.68
CA THR A 83 -0.85 -16.61 -2.64
C THR A 83 -0.14 -17.87 -3.13
N LYS A 84 1.14 -17.77 -3.48
CA LYS A 84 1.96 -18.92 -3.90
C LYS A 84 1.99 -20.01 -2.82
N ARG A 85 2.30 -19.64 -1.58
CA ARG A 85 2.36 -20.59 -0.46
C ARG A 85 1.01 -21.24 -0.17
N ILE A 86 -0.09 -20.49 -0.29
CA ILE A 86 -1.45 -21.02 -0.13
C ILE A 86 -1.74 -22.06 -1.21
N ARG A 87 -1.45 -21.74 -2.48
CA ARG A 87 -1.65 -22.66 -3.60
C ARG A 87 -0.82 -23.94 -3.48
N GLU A 88 0.46 -23.83 -3.10
CA GLU A 88 1.33 -25.00 -2.88
C GLU A 88 0.79 -25.92 -1.78
N LYS A 89 0.36 -25.35 -0.65
CA LYS A 89 -0.23 -26.13 0.46
C LYS A 89 -1.56 -26.75 0.09
N MET A 90 -2.41 -26.01 -0.63
CA MET A 90 -3.71 -26.49 -1.09
C MET A 90 -3.52 -27.69 -2.02
N LEU A 91 -2.67 -27.56 -3.04
CA LEU A 91 -2.36 -28.64 -3.97
C LEU A 91 -1.78 -29.86 -3.25
N SER A 92 -0.80 -29.66 -2.36
CA SER A 92 -0.23 -30.75 -1.57
C SER A 92 -1.25 -31.47 -0.72
N LYS A 93 -2.30 -30.78 -0.24
CA LYS A 93 -3.38 -31.39 0.55
C LYS A 93 -4.41 -32.10 -0.32
N ILE A 94 -4.79 -31.52 -1.45
CA ILE A 94 -5.70 -32.16 -2.41
C ILE A 94 -5.13 -33.51 -2.85
N LEU A 95 -3.83 -33.58 -3.16
CA LEU A 95 -3.18 -34.84 -3.56
C LEU A 95 -3.15 -35.93 -2.48
N THR A 96 -3.49 -35.60 -1.22
CA THR A 96 -3.57 -36.58 -0.12
C THR A 96 -4.98 -37.09 0.16
N PHE A 97 -6.00 -36.58 -0.56
CA PHE A 97 -7.37 -37.05 -0.40
C PHE A 97 -7.61 -38.40 -1.08
N GLU A 98 -8.57 -39.14 -0.54
CA GLU A 98 -9.00 -40.42 -1.08
C GLU A 98 -9.74 -40.24 -2.42
N VAL A 99 -9.72 -41.27 -3.26
CA VAL A 99 -10.34 -41.21 -4.59
C VAL A 99 -11.85 -40.90 -4.51
N SER A 100 -12.55 -41.45 -3.51
CA SER A 100 -13.98 -41.20 -3.30
C SER A 100 -14.30 -39.73 -3.03
N TRP A 101 -13.35 -38.93 -2.53
CA TRP A 101 -13.57 -37.50 -2.32
C TRP A 101 -13.65 -36.73 -3.64
N PHE A 102 -12.96 -37.20 -4.68
CA PHE A 102 -13.00 -36.64 -6.04
C PHE A 102 -14.23 -37.08 -6.85
N ASP A 103 -14.97 -38.08 -6.36
CA ASP A 103 -16.19 -38.57 -7.00
C ASP A 103 -17.43 -37.69 -6.66
N GLU A 104 -17.33 -36.80 -5.66
CA GLU A 104 -18.35 -35.78 -5.42
C GLU A 104 -18.32 -34.71 -6.52
N ASP A 105 -19.50 -34.39 -7.08
CA ASP A 105 -19.66 -33.39 -8.16
C ASP A 105 -19.04 -32.03 -7.79
N GLU A 106 -19.06 -31.65 -6.51
CA GLU A 106 -18.46 -30.40 -5.99
C GLU A 106 -16.92 -30.40 -6.00
N ASN A 107 -16.30 -31.58 -5.97
CA ASN A 107 -14.85 -31.79 -5.90
C ASN A 107 -14.28 -32.31 -7.22
N SER A 108 -15.03 -32.19 -8.31
CA SER A 108 -14.55 -32.50 -9.65
C SER A 108 -13.27 -31.71 -9.97
N SER A 109 -12.39 -32.30 -10.75
CA SER A 109 -11.11 -31.70 -11.16
C SER A 109 -11.25 -30.28 -11.74
N GLY A 110 -12.32 -30.00 -12.49
CA GLY A 110 -12.61 -28.66 -13.01
C GLY A 110 -12.98 -27.65 -11.93
N ALA A 111 -13.78 -28.07 -10.94
CA ALA A 111 -14.16 -27.24 -9.80
C ALA A 111 -12.95 -26.89 -8.94
N ILE A 112 -12.08 -27.87 -8.66
CA ILE A 112 -10.86 -27.68 -7.86
C ILE A 112 -9.86 -26.77 -8.55
N CYS A 113 -9.62 -26.93 -9.85
CA CYS A 113 -8.67 -26.09 -10.61
C CYS A 113 -9.12 -24.63 -10.72
N SER A 114 -10.42 -24.36 -10.58
CA SER A 114 -10.97 -23.00 -10.61
C SER A 114 -10.89 -22.25 -9.28
N ARG A 115 -10.61 -22.96 -8.17
CA ARG A 115 -10.52 -22.42 -6.80
C ARG A 115 -9.10 -21.99 -6.45
#